data_AF-A0A4R0K2F9-F1
#
_entry.id   AF-A0A4R0K2F9-F1
#
_cell.length_a   1.000
_cell.length_b   1.000
_cell.length_c   1.000
_cell.angle_alpha   90.00
_cell.angle_beta   90.00
_cell.angle_gamma   90.00
#
_symmetry.space_group_name_H-M   'P 1'
#
loop_
_entity.id
_entity.type
_entity.pdbx_description
1 polymer ?
#
loop_
_entity_poly.entity_id
_entity_poly.type
_entity_poly.pdbx_seq_one_letter_code
_entity_poly.pdbx_strand_id
1 'polypeptide(L)'
;MTNEGLSDFLVRMRRERGLSQGDVARTLGLSQPGYSNIERGNVRLSMKYIPALEEILGLRHAELVDRMLGLTTPVERAVVADQELRTTQAKRLLLLLYGELTGRDSVRVLSLYEGDGNAT
;
A
#
# COMPACT_ATOMS: atom_id res chain seq x y z
N MET A 1 -8.30 16.36 -0.30
CA MET A 1 -7.86 15.22 0.55
C MET A 1 -7.59 14.04 -0.36
N THR A 2 -6.33 13.78 -0.71
CA THR A 2 -5.97 12.62 -1.55
C THR A 2 -5.85 11.40 -0.66
N ASN A 3 -6.93 10.62 -0.61
CA ASN A 3 -6.93 9.25 -0.12
C ASN A 3 -5.89 8.47 -0.92
N GLU A 4 -4.75 8.10 -0.33
CA GLU A 4 -3.62 7.54 -1.08
C GLU A 4 -3.98 6.13 -1.60
N GLY A 5 -4.53 6.08 -2.83
CA GLY A 5 -4.81 4.86 -3.58
C GLY A 5 -3.51 4.21 -4.06
N LEU A 6 -3.61 3.06 -4.73
CA LEU A 6 -2.43 2.38 -5.30
C LEU A 6 -1.55 3.32 -6.14
N SER A 7 -2.17 4.15 -6.97
CA SER A 7 -1.47 5.07 -7.87
C SER A 7 -0.63 6.11 -7.12
N ASP A 8 -1.21 6.80 -6.14
CA ASP A 8 -0.48 7.77 -5.31
C ASP A 8 0.64 7.09 -4.51
N PHE A 9 0.37 5.90 -4.00
CA PHE A 9 1.35 5.08 -3.29
C PHE A 9 2.56 4.76 -4.18
N LEU A 10 2.34 4.31 -5.41
CA LEU A 10 3.42 4.01 -6.35
C LEU A 10 4.25 5.25 -6.68
N VAL A 11 3.59 6.41 -6.89
CA VAL A 11 4.28 7.69 -7.12
C VAL A 11 5.19 8.03 -5.96
N ARG A 12 4.69 7.93 -4.73
CA ARG A 12 5.45 8.24 -3.51
C ARG A 12 6.64 7.28 -3.37
N MET A 13 6.40 5.97 -3.42
CA MET A 13 7.45 4.96 -3.23
C MET A 13 8.54 5.05 -4.29
N ARG A 14 8.19 5.36 -5.54
CA ARG A 14 9.14 5.62 -6.62
C ARG A 14 10.00 6.86 -6.34
N ARG A 15 9.38 7.96 -5.92
CA ARG A 15 10.09 9.23 -5.62
C ARG A 15 11.01 9.10 -4.42
N GLU A 16 10.58 8.42 -3.37
CA GLU A 16 11.41 8.12 -2.19
C GLU A 16 12.68 7.33 -2.55
N ARG A 17 12.65 6.56 -3.64
CA ARG A 17 13.80 5.80 -4.18
C ARG A 17 14.60 6.53 -5.24
N GLY A 18 14.25 7.78 -5.55
CA GLY A 18 14.93 8.57 -6.58
C GLY A 18 14.75 8.02 -8.01
N LEU A 19 13.73 7.19 -8.25
CA LEU A 19 13.52 6.53 -9.53
C LEU A 19 12.66 7.40 -10.46
N SER A 20 12.98 7.40 -11.75
CA SER A 20 12.11 7.99 -12.78
C SER A 20 10.99 7.01 -13.17
N GLN A 21 9.93 7.53 -13.81
CA GLN A 21 8.89 6.68 -14.39
C GLN A 21 9.45 5.71 -15.44
N GLY A 22 10.52 6.11 -16.14
CA GLY A 22 11.20 5.28 -17.13
C GLY A 22 11.95 4.10 -16.51
N ASP A 23 12.52 4.28 -15.33
CA ASP A 23 13.25 3.22 -14.63
C ASP A 23 12.29 2.09 -14.21
N VAL A 24 11.17 2.46 -13.58
CA VAL A 24 10.15 1.47 -13.20
C VAL A 24 9.52 0.82 -14.42
N ALA A 25 9.19 1.61 -15.44
CA ALA A 25 8.63 1.06 -16.68
C ALA A 25 9.55 0.01 -17.32
N ARG A 26 10.86 0.27 -17.38
CA ARG A 26 11.86 -0.66 -17.93
C ARG A 26 11.86 -1.98 -17.17
N THR A 27 11.87 -1.94 -15.84
CA THR A 27 11.83 -3.15 -15.00
C THR A 27 10.53 -3.94 -15.16
N LEU A 28 9.40 -3.25 -15.36
CA LEU A 28 8.12 -3.90 -15.62
C LEU A 28 7.94 -4.37 -17.07
N GLY A 29 8.90 -4.11 -17.97
CA GLY A 29 8.73 -4.37 -19.41
C GLY A 29 7.59 -3.55 -20.03
N LEU A 30 7.34 -2.34 -19.52
CA LEU A 30 6.33 -1.41 -19.97
C LEU A 30 6.96 -0.20 -20.68
N SER A 31 6.17 0.52 -21.47
CA SER A 31 6.55 1.85 -21.93
C SER A 31 6.40 2.87 -20.79
N GLN A 32 7.23 3.92 -20.79
CA GLN A 32 7.11 5.00 -19.81
C GLN A 32 5.70 5.65 -19.80
N PRO A 33 5.04 5.92 -20.94
CA PRO A 33 3.66 6.40 -20.94
C PRO A 33 2.68 5.38 -20.32
N GLY A 34 2.90 4.08 -20.54
CA GLY A 34 2.09 3.01 -19.95
C GLY A 34 2.18 3.02 -18.42
N TYR A 35 3.38 3.10 -17.85
CA TYR A 35 3.57 3.24 -16.41
C TYR A 35 3.00 4.57 -15.87
N SER A 36 3.17 5.67 -16.61
CA SER A 36 2.62 6.97 -16.25
C SER A 36 1.08 6.94 -16.16
N ASN A 37 0.40 6.16 -17.01
CA ASN A 37 -1.06 5.95 -16.93
C ASN A 37 -1.46 5.16 -15.67
N ILE A 38 -0.63 4.24 -15.20
CA ILE A 38 -0.86 3.50 -13.94
C ILE A 38 -0.74 4.45 -12.74
N GLU A 39 0.30 5.28 -12.70
CA GLU A 39 0.49 6.29 -11.64
C GLU A 39 -0.58 7.38 -11.63
N ARG A 40 -1.27 7.60 -12.74
CA ARG A 40 -2.42 8.52 -12.82
C ARG A 40 -3.76 7.85 -12.53
N GLY A 41 -3.78 6.54 -12.31
CA GLY A 41 -5.01 5.77 -12.08
C GLY A 41 -5.86 5.54 -13.34
N ASN A 42 -5.34 5.92 -14.52
CA ASN A 42 -6.03 5.73 -15.80
C ASN A 42 -6.04 4.25 -16.24
N VAL A 43 -5.07 3.47 -15.76
CA VAL A 43 -4.94 2.03 -16.07
C VAL A 43 -4.75 1.26 -14.77
N ARG A 44 -5.51 0.18 -14.62
CA ARG A 44 -5.34 -0.73 -13.48
C ARG A 44 -4.07 -1.56 -13.67
N LEU A 45 -3.22 -1.58 -12.65
CA LEU A 45 -2.04 -2.43 -12.61
C LEU A 45 -2.46 -3.92 -12.56
N SER A 46 -1.79 -4.77 -13.35
CA SER A 46 -1.98 -6.22 -13.29
C SER A 46 -1.17 -6.84 -12.14
N MET A 47 -1.74 -7.84 -11.46
CA MET A 47 -1.09 -8.56 -10.35
C MET A 47 0.21 -9.25 -10.77
N LYS A 48 0.39 -9.56 -12.06
CA LYS A 48 1.63 -10.17 -12.58
C LYS A 48 2.88 -9.30 -12.35
N TYR A 49 2.70 -7.99 -12.12
CA TYR A 49 3.78 -7.04 -11.89
C TYR A 49 4.15 -6.89 -10.41
N ILE A 50 3.44 -7.56 -9.49
CA ILE A 50 3.72 -7.47 -8.06
C ILE A 50 5.18 -7.88 -7.75
N PRO A 51 5.71 -9.03 -8.21
CA PRO A 51 7.08 -9.42 -7.87
C PRO A 51 8.14 -8.40 -8.29
N ALA A 52 7.97 -7.83 -9.50
CA ALA A 52 8.89 -6.83 -10.01
C ALA A 52 8.79 -5.49 -9.23
N LEU A 53 7.61 -5.13 -8.74
CA LEU A 53 7.42 -3.97 -7.87
C LEU A 53 7.98 -4.18 -6.47
N GLU A 54 7.86 -5.38 -5.91
CA GLU A 54 8.49 -5.73 -4.64
C GLU A 54 9.99 -5.55 -4.71
N GLU A 55 10.62 -6.01 -5.79
CA GLU A 55 12.06 -5.90 -6.00
C GLU A 55 12.51 -4.44 -6.18
N ILE A 56 11.94 -3.71 -7.14
CA ILE A 56 12.42 -2.35 -7.47
C ILE A 56 11.98 -1.29 -6.45
N LEU A 57 10.78 -1.46 -5.88
CA LEU A 57 10.22 -0.50 -4.94
C LEU A 57 10.25 -1.01 -3.49
N GLY A 58 10.92 -2.13 -3.18
CA GLY A 58 11.04 -2.63 -1.79
C GLY A 58 9.70 -2.66 -1.05
N LEU A 59 8.65 -3.08 -1.73
CA LEU A 59 7.28 -3.11 -1.20
C LEU A 59 6.95 -4.49 -0.65
N ARG A 60 6.07 -4.55 0.35
CA ARG A 60 5.55 -5.82 0.85
C ARG A 60 4.40 -6.30 -0.03
N HIS A 61 4.35 -7.61 -0.29
CA HIS A 61 3.28 -8.26 -1.06
C HIS A 61 1.88 -7.89 -0.56
N ALA A 62 1.68 -8.05 0.75
CA ALA A 62 0.39 -7.81 1.40
C ALA A 62 -0.08 -6.35 1.22
N GLU A 63 0.83 -5.37 1.30
CA GLU A 63 0.49 -3.96 1.11
C GLU A 63 0.10 -3.65 -0.34
N LEU A 64 0.81 -4.24 -1.32
CA LEU A 64 0.46 -4.09 -2.73
C LEU A 64 -0.93 -4.68 -3.02
N VAL A 65 -1.16 -5.93 -2.59
CA VAL A 65 -2.46 -6.62 -2.80
C VAL A 65 -3.59 -5.86 -2.12
N ASP A 66 -3.38 -5.42 -0.88
CA ASP A 66 -4.35 -4.63 -0.13
C ASP A 66 -4.73 -3.34 -0.89
N ARG A 67 -3.74 -2.57 -1.34
CA ARG A 67 -3.99 -1.32 -2.08
C ARG A 67 -4.58 -1.55 -3.48
N MET A 68 -4.29 -2.69 -4.12
CA MET A 68 -4.87 -3.08 -5.42
C MET A 68 -6.33 -3.49 -5.34
N LEU A 69 -6.74 -4.08 -4.22
CA LEU A 69 -8.09 -4.58 -3.99
C LEU A 69 -8.93 -3.63 -3.12
N GLY A 70 -8.30 -2.67 -2.46
CA GLY A 70 -8.96 -1.74 -1.54
C GLY A 70 -9.48 -2.43 -0.28
N LEU A 71 -8.75 -3.43 0.26
CA LEU A 71 -9.20 -4.18 1.43
C LEU A 71 -9.19 -3.29 2.67
N THR A 72 -8.23 -2.35 2.75
CA THR A 72 -8.16 -1.32 3.78
C THR A 72 -8.56 0.05 3.28
N THR A 73 -9.02 0.86 4.21
CA THR A 73 -9.23 2.29 4.06
C THR A 73 -7.94 3.06 4.35
N PRO A 74 -7.83 4.29 3.84
CA PRO A 74 -6.71 5.17 4.15
C PRO A 74 -6.54 5.44 5.65
N VAL A 75 -7.63 5.51 6.41
CA VAL A 75 -7.59 5.65 7.88
C VAL A 75 -6.97 4.41 8.52
N GLU A 76 -7.44 3.22 8.14
CA GLU A 76 -6.89 1.96 8.64
C GLU A 76 -5.39 1.85 8.35
N ARG A 77 -4.94 2.20 7.14
CA ARG A 77 -3.52 2.21 6.78
C ARG A 77 -2.71 3.23 7.57
N ALA A 78 -3.24 4.44 7.74
CA ALA A 78 -2.58 5.49 8.50
C ALA A 78 -2.34 5.07 9.96
N VAL A 79 -3.36 4.52 10.62
CA VAL A 79 -3.27 4.03 12.00
C VAL A 79 -2.19 2.94 12.14
N VAL A 80 -2.10 2.04 11.17
CA VAL A 80 -1.11 0.96 11.21
C VAL A 80 0.31 1.44 10.91
N ALA A 81 0.48 2.35 9.95
CA ALA A 81 1.78 2.88 9.55
C ALA A 81 2.37 3.90 10.53
N ASP A 82 1.54 4.49 11.39
CA ASP A 82 1.93 5.50 12.37
C ASP A 82 2.98 4.96 13.36
N GLN A 83 4.12 5.67 13.40
CA GLN A 83 5.28 5.36 14.25
C GLN A 83 5.13 5.98 15.66
N GLU A 84 4.30 7.00 15.84
CA GLU A 84 3.99 7.61 17.14
C GLU A 84 3.02 6.73 17.95
N LEU A 85 2.19 5.92 17.29
CA LEU A 85 1.38 4.88 17.91
C LEU A 85 2.25 3.68 18.34
N ARG A 86 3.01 3.85 19.42
CA ARG A 86 4.04 2.91 19.87
C ARG A 86 3.54 1.53 20.33
N THR A 87 2.24 1.37 20.59
CA THR A 87 1.69 0.11 21.12
C THR A 87 0.62 -0.46 20.22
N THR A 88 0.61 -1.79 20.08
CA THR A 88 -0.48 -2.54 19.44
C THR A 88 -1.82 -2.22 20.10
N GLN A 89 -1.84 -1.97 21.40
CA GLN A 89 -3.06 -1.58 22.12
C GLN A 89 -3.64 -0.25 21.64
N ALA A 90 -2.80 0.78 21.44
CA ALA A 90 -3.24 2.08 20.93
C ALA A 90 -3.78 1.97 19.50
N LYS A 91 -3.05 1.26 18.62
CA LYS A 91 -3.51 0.99 17.24
C LYS A 91 -4.84 0.25 17.23
N ARG A 92 -4.99 -0.78 18.06
CA ARG A 92 -6.22 -1.57 18.18
C ARG A 92 -7.40 -0.74 18.67
N LEU A 93 -7.19 0.15 19.66
CA LEU A 93 -8.25 1.02 20.17
C LEU A 93 -8.77 1.98 19.10
N LEU A 94 -7.86 2.60 18.33
CA LEU A 94 -8.23 3.49 17.24
C LEU A 94 -8.97 2.75 16.11
N LEU A 95 -8.50 1.54 15.75
CA LEU A 95 -9.18 0.71 14.76
C LEU A 95 -10.55 0.23 15.26
N LEU A 96 -10.70 -0.10 16.54
CA LEU A 96 -11.99 -0.42 17.14
C LEU A 96 -12.97 0.76 17.03
N LEU A 97 -12.54 1.95 17.42
CA LEU A 97 -13.36 3.16 17.35
C LEU A 97 -13.77 3.47 15.90
N TYR A 98 -12.83 3.39 14.96
CA TYR A 98 -13.11 3.60 13.55
C TYR A 98 -14.07 2.55 12.98
N GLY A 99 -13.88 1.28 13.36
CA GLY A 99 -14.78 0.19 12.98
C GLY A 99 -16.20 0.42 13.47
N GLU A 100 -16.38 0.82 14.73
CA GLU A 100 -17.69 1.14 15.32
C GLU A 100 -18.39 2.29 14.56
N LEU A 101 -17.65 3.37 14.25
CA LEU A 101 -18.20 4.53 13.54
C LEU A 101 -18.57 4.25 12.08
N THR A 102 -17.95 3.24 11.46
CA THR A 102 -18.10 2.95 10.01
C THR A 102 -18.78 1.62 9.70
N GLY A 103 -19.06 0.79 10.72
CA GLY A 103 -19.55 -0.57 10.57
C GLY A 103 -18.53 -1.55 9.97
N ARG A 104 -17.23 -1.21 9.98
CA ARG A 104 -16.16 -2.03 9.41
C ARG A 104 -15.49 -2.90 10.48
N ASP A 105 -15.05 -4.10 10.11
CA ASP A 105 -14.12 -4.88 10.93
C ASP A 105 -12.68 -4.39 10.73
N SER A 106 -12.40 -3.20 11.27
CA SER A 106 -11.12 -2.52 11.09
C SER A 106 -9.99 -3.13 11.94
N VAL A 107 -10.31 -3.92 12.97
CA VAL A 107 -9.29 -4.56 13.83
C VAL A 107 -8.51 -5.62 13.06
N ARG A 108 -9.15 -6.29 12.11
CA ARG A 108 -8.51 -7.30 11.27
C ARG A 108 -7.32 -6.74 10.48
N VAL A 109 -7.28 -5.43 10.22
CA VAL A 109 -6.17 -4.79 9.50
C VAL A 109 -4.82 -5.00 10.19
N LEU A 110 -4.77 -5.08 11.53
CA LEU A 110 -3.51 -5.38 12.24
C LEU A 110 -2.91 -6.69 11.78
N SER A 111 -3.73 -7.74 11.60
CA SER A 111 -3.25 -9.05 11.13
C SER A 111 -2.62 -9.01 9.74
N LEU A 112 -3.06 -8.10 8.85
CA LEU A 112 -2.52 -7.95 7.50
C LEU A 112 -1.15 -7.27 7.47
N TYR A 113 -0.83 -6.47 8.48
CA TYR A 113 0.36 -5.61 8.49
C TYR A 113 1.40 -5.99 9.55
N GLU A 114 0.98 -6.66 10.63
CA GLU A 114 1.82 -7.21 11.69
C GLU A 114 2.28 -8.67 11.39
N GLY A 115 1.67 -9.33 10.39
CA GLY A 115 2.01 -10.70 9.99
C GLY A 115 3.14 -10.78 8.95
N ASP A 116 4.38 -10.88 9.43
CA ASP A 116 5.51 -11.64 8.85
C ASP A 116 6.66 -11.81 9.88
N GLY A 117 6.31 -11.86 11.16
CA GLY A 117 7.27 -12.02 12.27
C GLY A 117 7.34 -13.43 12.86
N ASN A 118 6.69 -14.43 12.25
CA ASN A 118 6.59 -15.76 12.85
C ASN A 118 6.71 -16.93 11.85
N ALA A 119 7.54 -16.75 10.83
CA ALA A 119 8.07 -17.86 10.02
C ALA A 119 9.53 -18.10 10.41
N THR A 120 9.73 -18.75 11.56
CA THR A 120 10.97 -19.43 11.95
C THR A 120 10.62 -20.84 12.38
#